data_AF-A0A526RTK7-F1
#
_entry.id   AF-A0A526RTK7-F1
#
_cell.length_a   1.000
_cell.length_b   1.000
_cell.length_c   1.000
_cell.angle_alpha   90.00
_cell.angle_beta   90.00
_cell.angle_gamma   90.00
#
_symmetry.space_group_name_H-M   'P 1'
#
loop_
_entity.id
_entity.type
_entity.pdbx_description
1 polymer ?
#
loop_
_entity_poly.entity_id
_entity_poly.type
_entity_poly.pdbx_seq_one_letter_code
_entity_poly.pdbx_strand_id
1 'polypeptide(L)'
;MSRLPVSRREFLAGAAATGALIMLHPFSARAAANQAHLRIMETTDIRVNVLPYDYYADKANDTMGLSRTASLIDAVRKEATNAMLIDNGDLLQGNPMGDYVAYEKGLKDGDLHPIMKGMNLLGYECSTLGNHEFNYGLSFLDKVLAGGNFPFVCANLIRGTTLAANPRDDKLYLKPYVILDRKIKDGSGAEQPIRIGIIGFVPPQIMVWDLK
;
A
#
# COMPACT_ATOMS: atom_id res chain seq x y z
N MET A 1 -22.35 51.95 -15.96
CA MET A 1 -21.63 51.08 -15.00
C MET A 1 -21.40 49.72 -15.66
N SER A 2 -20.22 49.50 -16.23
CA SER A 2 -19.84 48.21 -16.83
C SER A 2 -19.41 47.25 -15.73
N ARG A 3 -20.10 46.12 -15.57
CA ARG A 3 -19.60 45.02 -14.74
C ARG A 3 -18.41 44.39 -15.46
N LEU A 4 -17.23 44.48 -14.86
CA LEU A 4 -16.04 43.75 -15.34
C LEU A 4 -16.31 42.25 -15.21
N PRO A 5 -16.10 41.43 -16.26
CA PRO A 5 -16.29 40.00 -16.19
C PRO A 5 -15.18 39.36 -15.34
N VAL A 6 -15.55 38.73 -14.23
CA VAL A 6 -14.63 37.95 -13.41
C VAL A 6 -14.06 36.81 -14.25
N SER A 7 -12.74 36.77 -14.39
CA SER A 7 -12.08 35.72 -15.16
C SER A 7 -12.06 34.39 -14.38
N ARG A 8 -12.01 33.25 -15.08
CA ARG A 8 -11.86 31.92 -14.45
C ARG A 8 -10.63 31.86 -13.52
N ARG A 9 -9.57 32.61 -13.84
CA ARG A 9 -8.35 32.69 -13.03
C ARG A 9 -8.57 33.44 -11.71
N GLU A 10 -9.36 34.51 -11.72
CA GLU A 10 -9.73 35.25 -10.51
C GLU A 10 -10.74 34.47 -9.66
N PHE A 11 -11.66 33.73 -10.29
CA PHE A 11 -12.57 32.83 -9.57
C PHE A 11 -11.82 31.69 -8.86
N LEU A 12 -10.85 31.05 -9.54
CA LEU A 12 -10.02 30.01 -8.94
C LEU A 12 -9.05 30.56 -7.88
N ALA A 13 -8.50 31.76 -8.08
CA ALA A 13 -7.67 32.43 -7.08
C ALA A 13 -8.48 32.88 -5.84
N GLY A 14 -9.73 33.32 -6.03
CA GLY A 14 -10.65 33.66 -4.96
C GLY A 14 -11.16 32.43 -4.20
N ALA A 15 -11.39 31.31 -4.90
CA ALA A 15 -11.75 30.02 -4.28
C ALA A 15 -10.57 29.40 -3.51
N ALA A 16 -9.32 29.61 -3.94
CA ALA A 16 -8.13 29.14 -3.25
C ALA A 16 -7.88 29.85 -1.90
N ALA A 17 -8.44 31.05 -1.70
CA ALA A 17 -8.37 31.77 -0.43
C ALA A 17 -9.37 31.23 0.61
N THR A 18 -10.42 30.54 0.16
CA THR A 18 -11.29 29.74 1.04
C THR A 18 -10.68 28.34 1.12
N GLY A 19 -9.59 28.21 1.89
CA GLY A 19 -8.92 26.92 2.09
C GLY A 19 -9.96 25.83 2.35
N ALA A 20 -9.96 24.78 1.53
CA ALA A 20 -10.90 23.68 1.67
C ALA A 20 -10.85 23.21 3.13
N LEU A 21 -11.95 23.44 3.86
CA LEU A 21 -12.04 23.03 5.25
C LEU A 21 -11.94 21.50 5.24
N ILE A 22 -10.80 20.96 5.67
CA ILE A 22 -10.65 19.53 5.85
C ILE A 22 -11.54 19.17 7.03
N MET A 23 -12.73 18.66 6.72
CA MET A 23 -13.68 18.16 7.71
C MET A 23 -13.19 16.79 8.16
N LEU A 24 -12.86 16.66 9.45
CA LEU A 24 -12.60 15.36 10.05
C LEU A 24 -13.83 14.46 9.85
N HIS A 25 -13.60 13.18 9.57
CA HIS A 25 -14.64 12.18 9.51
C HIS A 25 -15.42 12.16 10.84
N PRO A 26 -16.77 11.95 10.84
CA PRO A 26 -17.58 12.02 12.06
C PRO A 26 -17.08 11.14 13.21
N PHE A 27 -16.48 9.99 12.92
CA PHE A 27 -15.84 9.15 13.94
C PHE A 27 -14.67 9.88 14.63
N SER A 28 -13.76 10.49 13.86
CA SER A 28 -12.67 11.28 14.41
C SER A 28 -13.16 12.57 15.10
N ALA A 29 -14.14 13.26 14.52
CA ALA A 29 -14.66 14.52 15.03
C ALA A 29 -15.48 14.37 16.32
N ARG A 30 -16.16 13.23 16.52
CA ARG A 30 -17.05 12.97 17.66
C ARG A 30 -16.43 12.02 18.69
N ALA A 31 -15.16 11.68 18.53
CA ALA A 31 -14.42 10.88 19.50
C ALA A 31 -14.50 11.57 20.87
N ALA A 32 -14.85 10.83 21.92
CA ALA A 32 -14.81 11.32 23.29
C ALA A 32 -13.42 11.06 23.93
N ALA A 33 -13.20 11.59 25.13
CA ALA A 33 -12.06 11.18 25.95
C ALA A 33 -12.06 9.66 26.18
N ASN A 34 -10.88 9.02 26.17
CA ASN A 34 -10.71 7.56 26.23
C ASN A 34 -11.38 6.78 25.08
N GLN A 35 -11.81 7.44 24.00
CA GLN A 35 -12.27 6.81 22.78
C GLN A 35 -11.39 7.26 21.62
N ALA A 36 -10.73 6.32 20.95
CA ALA A 36 -9.92 6.58 19.77
C ALA A 36 -10.52 5.90 18.54
N HIS A 37 -10.34 6.53 17.38
CA HIS A 37 -10.69 5.95 16.08
C HIS A 37 -9.43 5.81 15.25
N LEU A 38 -9.17 4.57 14.80
CA LEU A 38 -8.08 4.23 13.89
C LEU A 38 -8.68 3.85 12.54
N ARG A 39 -8.24 4.54 11.48
CA ARG A 39 -8.59 4.20 10.11
C ARG A 39 -7.50 3.30 9.50
N ILE A 40 -7.86 2.11 9.09
CA ILE A 40 -6.97 1.21 8.34
C ILE A 40 -7.34 1.35 6.86
N MET A 41 -6.39 1.80 6.06
CA MET A 41 -6.52 1.91 4.61
C MET A 41 -5.73 0.79 3.97
N GLU A 42 -6.23 0.30 2.84
CA GLU A 42 -5.66 -0.85 2.16
C GLU A 42 -5.57 -0.56 0.66
N THR A 43 -4.48 -1.02 0.04
CA THR A 43 -4.44 -1.30 -1.39
C THR A 43 -4.33 -2.81 -1.61
N THR A 44 -4.84 -3.28 -2.74
CA THR A 44 -4.72 -4.67 -3.19
C THR A 44 -4.55 -4.66 -4.70
N ASP A 45 -3.89 -5.68 -5.25
CA ASP A 45 -3.84 -5.93 -6.69
C ASP A 45 -3.38 -4.70 -7.49
N ILE A 46 -2.34 -4.01 -7.01
CA ILE A 46 -1.79 -2.86 -7.74
C ILE A 46 -1.22 -3.31 -9.09
N ARG A 47 -0.65 -4.52 -9.16
CA ARG A 47 -0.21 -5.15 -10.42
C ARG A 47 0.75 -4.27 -11.24
N VAL A 48 1.67 -3.60 -10.55
CA VAL A 48 2.64 -2.61 -11.10
C VAL A 48 1.98 -1.42 -11.85
N ASN A 49 0.68 -1.19 -11.68
CA ASN A 49 0.02 0.01 -12.19
C ASN A 49 0.40 1.20 -11.32
N VAL A 50 1.62 1.72 -11.50
CA VAL A 50 2.15 2.86 -10.73
C VAL A 50 1.59 4.18 -11.26
N LEU A 51 1.50 4.31 -12.59
CA LEU A 51 1.07 5.51 -13.30
C LEU A 51 -0.34 5.29 -13.90
N PRO A 52 -1.10 6.38 -14.17
CA PRO A 52 -2.41 6.30 -14.81
C PRO A 52 -2.24 6.17 -16.33
N TYR A 53 -1.64 5.06 -16.75
CA TYR A 53 -1.22 4.82 -18.12
C TYR A 53 -1.47 3.37 -18.53
N ASP A 54 -2.14 3.19 -19.66
CA ASP A 54 -2.34 1.90 -20.29
C ASP A 54 -1.24 1.69 -21.34
N TYR A 55 -0.28 0.83 -20.99
CA TYR A 55 0.86 0.51 -21.85
C TYR A 55 0.51 -0.35 -23.06
N TYR A 56 -0.64 -1.04 -23.05
CA TYR A 56 -1.07 -1.84 -24.21
C TYR A 56 -1.72 -0.95 -25.27
N ALA A 57 -2.51 0.04 -24.84
CA ALA A 57 -3.15 1.01 -25.72
C ALA A 57 -2.31 2.26 -25.99
N ASP A 58 -1.12 2.36 -25.37
CA ASP A 58 -0.19 3.49 -25.47
C ASP A 58 -0.87 4.86 -25.20
N LYS A 59 -1.65 4.92 -24.12
CA LYS A 59 -2.40 6.14 -23.76
C LYS A 59 -2.62 6.29 -22.27
N ALA A 60 -2.91 7.52 -21.85
CA ALA A 60 -3.34 7.81 -20.49
C ALA A 60 -4.64 7.06 -20.13
N ASN A 61 -4.73 6.56 -18.90
CA ASN A 61 -5.92 5.92 -18.34
C ASN A 61 -6.13 6.40 -16.90
N ASP A 62 -7.14 7.24 -16.69
CA ASP A 62 -7.43 7.90 -15.42
C ASP A 62 -8.28 7.06 -14.45
N THR A 63 -8.57 5.81 -14.82
CA THR A 63 -9.30 4.85 -13.97
C THR A 63 -8.38 3.94 -13.15
N MET A 64 -7.06 4.07 -13.31
CA MET A 64 -6.05 3.22 -12.65
C MET A 64 -4.82 4.03 -12.18
N GLY A 65 -3.91 3.34 -11.48
CA GLY A 65 -2.60 3.90 -11.11
C GLY A 65 -2.48 4.25 -9.63
N LEU A 66 -1.45 3.70 -8.97
CA LEU A 66 -1.11 4.00 -7.57
C LEU A 66 -0.91 5.50 -7.34
N SER A 67 -0.38 6.24 -8.32
CA SER A 67 -0.22 7.69 -8.19
C SER A 67 -1.55 8.45 -8.08
N ARG A 68 -2.65 7.90 -8.61
CA ARG A 68 -4.00 8.48 -8.40
C ARG A 68 -4.57 8.03 -7.07
N THR A 69 -4.40 6.75 -6.73
CA THR A 69 -4.77 6.21 -5.41
C THR A 69 -4.07 6.97 -4.28
N ALA A 70 -2.84 7.44 -4.50
CA ALA A 70 -2.09 8.29 -3.57
C ALA A 70 -2.86 9.57 -3.16
N SER A 71 -3.57 10.21 -4.08
CA SER A 71 -4.40 11.38 -3.76
C SER A 71 -5.59 11.01 -2.88
N LEU A 72 -6.18 9.83 -3.09
CA LEU A 72 -7.25 9.31 -2.23
C LEU A 72 -6.72 8.96 -0.83
N ILE A 73 -5.56 8.31 -0.76
CA ILE A 73 -4.87 8.01 0.51
C ILE A 73 -4.62 9.31 1.30
N ASP A 74 -4.07 10.33 0.64
CA ASP A 74 -3.81 11.63 1.29
C ASP A 74 -5.09 12.31 1.78
N ALA A 75 -6.16 12.33 0.96
CA ALA A 75 -7.45 12.87 1.35
C ALA A 75 -8.05 12.13 2.55
N VAL A 76 -8.06 10.78 2.50
CA VAL A 76 -8.61 9.93 3.55
C VAL A 76 -7.80 10.03 4.85
N ARG A 77 -6.47 10.21 4.78
CA ARG A 77 -5.60 10.51 5.92
C ARG A 77 -5.96 11.84 6.57
N LYS A 78 -6.21 12.88 5.77
CA LYS A 78 -6.57 14.22 6.26
C LYS A 78 -7.91 14.23 7.04
N GLU A 79 -8.81 13.33 6.71
CA GLU A 79 -10.10 13.17 7.43
C GLU A 79 -9.98 12.38 8.75
N ALA A 80 -8.85 11.72 9.02
CA ALA A 80 -8.72 10.80 10.15
C ALA A 80 -7.67 11.28 11.16
N THR A 81 -8.02 11.27 12.45
CA THR A 81 -7.06 11.59 13.52
C THR A 81 -5.92 10.58 13.58
N ASN A 82 -6.23 9.31 13.37
CA ASN A 82 -5.27 8.21 13.33
C ASN A 82 -5.54 7.39 12.08
N ALA A 83 -4.51 7.16 11.27
CA ALA A 83 -4.64 6.35 10.07
C ALA A 83 -3.38 5.52 9.84
N MET A 84 -3.56 4.34 9.29
CA MET A 84 -2.50 3.46 8.84
C MET A 84 -2.78 2.95 7.42
N LEU A 85 -1.73 2.65 6.68
CA LEU A 85 -1.82 2.14 5.30
C LEU A 85 -1.13 0.78 5.20
N ILE A 86 -1.86 -0.21 4.69
CA ILE A 86 -1.37 -1.58 4.46
C ILE A 86 -1.64 -1.99 3.01
N ASP A 87 -0.98 -3.06 2.57
CA ASP A 87 -1.18 -3.63 1.24
C ASP A 87 -1.43 -5.14 1.29
N ASN A 88 -2.27 -5.64 0.39
CA ASN A 88 -2.74 -7.01 0.36
C ASN A 88 -2.08 -7.90 -0.72
N GLY A 89 -0.95 -7.47 -1.28
CA GLY A 89 -0.18 -8.25 -2.24
C GLY A 89 -0.63 -8.08 -3.69
N ASP A 90 -0.12 -8.96 -4.56
CA ASP A 90 -0.26 -8.86 -6.02
C ASP A 90 0.25 -7.50 -6.55
N LEU A 91 1.49 -7.20 -6.15
CA LEU A 91 2.21 -5.97 -6.44
C LEU A 91 3.09 -6.08 -7.69
N LEU A 92 3.71 -7.24 -7.88
CA LEU A 92 4.94 -7.35 -8.71
C LEU A 92 4.71 -7.63 -10.18
N GLN A 93 3.58 -8.23 -10.55
CA GLN A 93 3.27 -8.66 -11.91
C GLN A 93 1.92 -8.11 -12.34
N GLY A 94 1.73 -7.89 -13.65
CA GLY A 94 0.39 -7.67 -14.23
C GLY A 94 0.31 -6.57 -15.30
N ASN A 95 1.36 -5.80 -15.52
CA ASN A 95 1.44 -4.88 -16.66
C ASN A 95 2.87 -4.83 -17.25
N PRO A 96 3.06 -4.19 -18.43
CA PRO A 96 4.35 -4.17 -19.12
C PRO A 96 5.50 -3.53 -18.32
N MET A 97 5.23 -2.67 -17.33
CA MET A 97 6.29 -2.13 -16.47
C MET A 97 6.89 -3.24 -15.59
N GLY A 98 6.06 -4.14 -15.05
CA GLY A 98 6.52 -5.29 -14.28
C GLY A 98 7.40 -6.21 -15.12
N ASP A 99 6.92 -6.58 -16.30
CA ASP A 99 7.64 -7.46 -17.23
C ASP A 99 8.97 -6.85 -17.68
N TYR A 100 9.00 -5.54 -17.99
CA TYR A 100 10.23 -4.84 -18.34
C TYR A 100 11.27 -4.90 -17.22
N VAL A 101 10.85 -4.73 -15.96
CA VAL A 101 11.77 -4.81 -14.82
C VAL A 101 12.24 -6.25 -14.58
N ALA A 102 11.35 -7.24 -14.75
CA ALA A 102 11.66 -8.64 -14.51
C ALA A 102 12.58 -9.25 -15.57
N TYR A 103 12.34 -8.98 -16.86
CA TYR A 103 12.98 -9.71 -17.96
C TYR A 103 14.06 -8.91 -18.70
N GLU A 104 13.87 -7.60 -18.88
CA GLU A 104 14.74 -6.80 -19.76
C GLU A 104 15.73 -5.95 -18.96
N LYS A 105 15.23 -5.12 -18.04
CA LYS A 105 16.06 -4.25 -17.20
C LYS A 105 16.79 -5.06 -16.13
N GLY A 106 16.12 -6.06 -15.57
CA GLY A 106 16.55 -6.79 -14.39
C GLY A 106 16.55 -5.96 -13.11
N LEU A 107 16.85 -6.63 -12.00
CA LEU A 107 17.04 -6.03 -10.67
C LEU A 107 18.31 -6.60 -10.03
N LYS A 108 19.30 -5.74 -9.79
CA LYS A 108 20.53 -6.10 -9.05
C LYS A 108 20.30 -5.90 -7.55
N ASP A 109 21.20 -6.44 -6.73
CA ASP A 109 21.13 -6.26 -5.29
C ASP A 109 21.26 -4.77 -4.94
N GLY A 110 20.32 -4.25 -4.16
CA GLY A 110 20.23 -2.84 -3.81
C GLY A 110 19.47 -1.96 -4.80
N ASP A 111 19.08 -2.48 -5.97
CA ASP A 111 18.20 -1.74 -6.88
C ASP A 111 16.78 -1.65 -6.29
N LEU A 112 16.15 -0.49 -6.47
CA LEU A 112 14.80 -0.25 -5.98
C LEU A 112 13.76 -0.48 -7.08
N HIS A 113 12.87 -1.46 -6.87
CA HIS A 113 11.74 -1.70 -7.77
C HIS A 113 10.79 -0.48 -7.80
N PRO A 114 10.24 -0.07 -8.96
CA PRO A 114 9.35 1.10 -9.06
C PRO A 114 8.14 1.06 -8.10
N ILE A 115 7.55 -0.12 -7.93
CA ILE A 115 6.43 -0.29 -6.98
C ILE A 115 6.87 -0.01 -5.53
N MET A 116 8.04 -0.51 -5.12
CA MET A 116 8.58 -0.27 -3.77
C MET A 116 8.93 1.19 -3.57
N LYS A 117 9.45 1.87 -4.61
CA LYS A 117 9.66 3.32 -4.55
C LYS A 117 8.34 4.07 -4.27
N GLY A 118 7.25 3.70 -4.95
CA GLY A 118 5.94 4.29 -4.71
C GLY A 118 5.43 4.01 -3.29
N MET A 119 5.46 2.76 -2.85
CA MET A 119 4.98 2.36 -1.52
C MET A 119 5.82 2.99 -0.39
N ASN A 120 7.14 3.07 -0.54
CA ASN A 120 8.00 3.74 0.43
C ASN A 120 7.64 5.22 0.59
N LEU A 121 7.34 5.92 -0.50
CA LEU A 121 6.90 7.32 -0.47
C LEU A 121 5.53 7.49 0.18
N LEU A 122 4.64 6.52 0.01
CA LEU A 122 3.29 6.55 0.59
C LEU A 122 3.25 6.15 2.06
N GLY A 123 4.34 5.63 2.62
CA GLY A 123 4.42 5.27 4.04
C GLY A 123 3.48 4.11 4.39
N TYR A 124 3.58 3.00 3.66
CA TYR A 124 2.96 1.73 4.06
C TYR A 124 3.60 1.22 5.36
N GLU A 125 2.79 0.57 6.19
CA GLU A 125 3.23 0.03 7.48
C GLU A 125 3.43 -1.48 7.47
N CYS A 126 2.79 -2.18 6.54
CA CYS A 126 2.94 -3.62 6.32
C CYS A 126 2.35 -3.99 4.94
N SER A 127 2.85 -5.08 4.37
CA SER A 127 2.23 -5.76 3.23
C SER A 127 2.25 -7.28 3.42
N THR A 128 1.50 -8.01 2.61
CA THR A 128 1.53 -9.47 2.50
C THR A 128 1.91 -9.89 1.08
N LEU A 129 2.03 -11.19 0.85
CA LEU A 129 2.20 -11.76 -0.48
C LEU A 129 0.84 -12.17 -1.05
N GLY A 130 0.57 -11.76 -2.28
CA GLY A 130 -0.40 -12.36 -3.18
C GLY A 130 0.23 -13.49 -4.00
N ASN A 131 -0.54 -14.09 -4.90
CA ASN A 131 -0.08 -15.24 -5.67
C ASN A 131 0.84 -14.85 -6.83
N HIS A 132 0.85 -13.60 -7.27
CA HIS A 132 1.66 -13.16 -8.39
C HIS A 132 3.07 -12.69 -8.02
N GLU A 133 3.37 -12.62 -6.72
CA GLU A 133 4.72 -12.36 -6.22
C GLU A 133 5.74 -13.43 -6.67
N PHE A 134 5.29 -14.64 -7.01
CA PHE A 134 6.16 -15.79 -7.33
C PHE A 134 6.48 -15.95 -8.82
N ASN A 135 5.76 -15.26 -9.71
CA ASN A 135 5.82 -15.51 -11.17
C ASN A 135 7.23 -15.32 -11.77
N TYR A 136 8.02 -14.42 -11.21
CA TYR A 136 9.39 -14.14 -11.66
C TYR A 136 10.46 -14.89 -10.86
N GLY A 137 10.04 -15.77 -9.94
CA GLY A 137 10.90 -16.60 -9.11
C GLY A 137 11.36 -15.94 -7.80
N LEU A 138 11.69 -16.79 -6.82
CA LEU A 138 12.00 -16.38 -5.44
C LEU A 138 13.20 -15.43 -5.33
N SER A 139 14.21 -15.57 -6.21
CA SER A 139 15.37 -14.66 -6.21
C SER A 139 14.98 -13.23 -6.62
N PHE A 140 14.06 -13.07 -7.56
CA PHE A 140 13.54 -11.75 -7.93
C PHE A 140 12.68 -11.18 -6.80
N LEU A 141 11.77 -12.00 -6.26
CA LEU A 141 10.94 -11.65 -5.11
C LEU A 141 11.78 -11.11 -3.95
N ASP A 142 12.81 -11.85 -3.51
CA ASP A 142 13.67 -11.46 -2.38
C ASP A 142 14.32 -10.08 -2.60
N LYS A 143 14.79 -9.79 -3.83
CA LYS A 143 15.37 -8.49 -4.16
C LYS A 143 14.35 -7.36 -4.11
N VAL A 144 13.13 -7.61 -4.59
CA VAL A 144 12.07 -6.60 -4.53
C VAL A 144 11.66 -6.31 -3.08
N LEU A 145 11.42 -7.36 -2.27
CA LEU A 145 11.03 -7.20 -0.88
C LEU A 145 12.10 -6.46 -0.05
N ALA A 146 13.38 -6.67 -0.36
CA ALA A 146 14.49 -5.97 0.28
C ALA A 146 14.49 -4.44 0.07
N GLY A 147 13.77 -3.95 -0.95
CA GLY A 147 13.62 -2.52 -1.23
C GLY A 147 12.52 -1.83 -0.42
N GLY A 148 11.69 -2.56 0.32
CA GLY A 148 10.61 -2.01 1.13
C GLY A 148 11.08 -1.42 2.47
N ASN A 149 10.58 -0.24 2.84
CA ASN A 149 10.83 0.39 4.15
C ASN A 149 9.86 -0.10 5.24
N PHE A 150 9.12 -1.18 4.95
CA PHE A 150 8.08 -1.75 5.79
C PHE A 150 8.16 -3.29 5.74
N PRO A 151 7.70 -3.99 6.78
CA PRO A 151 7.73 -5.44 6.81
C PRO A 151 6.73 -6.07 5.84
N PHE A 152 7.10 -7.25 5.33
CA PHE A 152 6.20 -8.19 4.70
C PHE A 152 5.91 -9.36 5.64
N VAL A 153 4.67 -9.80 5.69
CA VAL A 153 4.23 -10.93 6.53
C VAL A 153 3.55 -12.01 5.69
N CYS A 154 3.78 -13.28 6.01
CA CYS A 154 3.08 -14.41 5.41
C CYS A 154 3.19 -15.63 6.35
N ALA A 155 2.04 -16.09 6.88
CA ALA A 155 1.98 -17.09 7.92
C ALA A 155 1.89 -18.53 7.41
N ASN A 156 1.61 -18.73 6.14
CA ASN A 156 1.33 -20.05 5.56
C ASN A 156 2.27 -20.45 4.41
N LEU A 157 3.42 -19.78 4.27
CA LEU A 157 4.45 -20.10 3.29
C LEU A 157 5.73 -20.59 3.98
N ILE A 158 6.20 -21.78 3.61
CA ILE A 158 7.44 -22.37 4.13
C ILE A 158 8.64 -22.17 3.19
N ARG A 159 9.86 -22.28 3.75
CA ARG A 159 11.09 -22.42 2.97
C ARG A 159 11.33 -23.89 2.66
N GLY A 160 11.44 -24.20 1.37
CA GLY A 160 11.64 -25.56 0.89
C GLY A 160 10.30 -26.29 0.72
N THR A 161 10.36 -27.63 0.69
CA THR A 161 9.21 -28.49 0.33
C THR A 161 8.76 -29.39 1.47
N THR A 162 9.36 -29.25 2.66
CA THR A 162 9.10 -30.13 3.81
C THR A 162 8.35 -29.37 4.89
N LEU A 163 7.14 -29.85 5.21
CA LEU A 163 6.38 -29.41 6.37
C LEU A 163 6.88 -30.13 7.62
N ALA A 164 6.90 -29.43 8.75
CA ALA A 164 7.12 -30.03 10.05
C ALA A 164 5.89 -30.87 10.46
N ALA A 165 6.08 -31.78 11.42
CA ALA A 165 4.97 -32.56 11.98
C ALA A 165 3.96 -31.67 12.72
N ASN A 166 4.41 -30.54 13.25
CA ASN A 166 3.62 -29.51 13.89
C ASN A 166 3.79 -28.20 13.10
N PRO A 167 2.70 -27.59 12.60
CA PRO A 167 2.79 -26.35 11.81
C PRO A 167 3.47 -25.18 12.53
N ARG A 168 3.54 -25.20 13.87
CA ARG A 168 4.26 -24.17 14.64
C ARG A 168 5.79 -24.28 14.52
N ASP A 169 6.28 -25.43 14.08
CA ASP A 169 7.70 -25.72 13.90
C ASP A 169 8.13 -25.57 12.43
N ASP A 170 7.22 -25.14 11.55
CA ASP A 170 7.51 -24.90 10.14
C ASP A 170 8.56 -23.79 9.98
N LYS A 171 9.52 -24.02 9.08
CA LYS A 171 10.49 -23.00 8.69
C LYS A 171 9.85 -22.04 7.69
N LEU A 172 9.20 -21.00 8.20
CA LEU A 172 8.48 -20.03 7.36
C LEU A 172 9.39 -19.22 6.42
N TYR A 173 8.86 -18.84 5.26
CA TYR A 173 9.53 -18.01 4.26
C TYR A 173 9.67 -16.56 4.74
N LEU A 174 8.59 -15.98 5.24
CA LEU A 174 8.58 -14.67 5.88
C LEU A 174 8.23 -14.81 7.37
N LYS A 175 8.30 -13.69 8.10
CA LYS A 175 7.68 -13.65 9.43
C LYS A 175 6.16 -13.87 9.26
N PRO A 176 5.52 -14.65 10.13
CA PRO A 176 4.08 -14.92 10.01
C PRO A 176 3.25 -13.67 10.26
N TYR A 177 3.69 -12.84 11.20
CA TYR A 177 3.03 -11.62 11.62
C TYR A 177 4.04 -10.58 12.11
N VAL A 178 3.58 -9.36 12.29
CA VAL A 178 4.26 -8.29 13.02
C VAL A 178 3.33 -7.71 14.07
N ILE A 179 3.87 -7.27 15.21
CA ILE A 179 3.14 -6.45 16.17
C ILE A 179 3.76 -5.06 16.15
N LEU A 180 2.98 -4.08 15.74
CA LEU A 180 3.38 -2.69 15.63
C LEU A 180 2.98 -1.94 16.89
N ASP A 181 3.96 -1.47 17.65
CA ASP A 181 3.71 -0.55 18.75
C ASP A 181 3.45 0.85 18.17
N ARG A 182 2.32 1.44 18.54
CA ARG A 182 1.84 2.73 18.04
C ARG A 182 1.31 3.59 19.18
N LYS A 183 1.26 4.89 18.92
CA LYS A 183 0.51 5.84 19.72
C LYS A 183 -0.62 6.40 18.86
N ILE A 184 -1.82 6.41 19.39
CA ILE A 184 -3.01 6.98 18.74
C ILE A 184 -3.62 8.03 19.64
N LYS A 185 -4.21 9.07 19.07
CA LYS A 185 -4.92 10.10 19.82
C LYS A 185 -6.37 9.68 20.05
N ASP A 186 -6.84 9.85 21.28
CA ASP A 186 -8.27 9.79 21.60
C ASP A 186 -8.98 11.11 21.29
N GLY A 187 -10.28 11.20 21.57
CA GLY A 187 -11.07 12.40 21.35
C GLY A 187 -10.74 13.61 22.22
N SER A 188 -9.99 13.41 23.31
CA SER A 188 -9.41 14.52 24.09
C SER A 188 -8.08 15.02 23.51
N GLY A 189 -7.52 14.30 22.52
CA GLY A 189 -6.21 14.55 21.94
C GLY A 189 -5.06 13.87 22.70
N ALA A 190 -5.33 13.13 23.77
CA ALA A 190 -4.33 12.41 24.54
C ALA A 190 -3.79 11.22 23.74
N GLU A 191 -2.46 11.01 23.77
CA GLU A 191 -1.83 9.87 23.14
C GLU A 191 -2.02 8.61 24.00
N GLN A 192 -2.56 7.57 23.38
CA GLN A 192 -2.80 6.25 23.98
C GLN A 192 -1.90 5.22 23.27
N PRO A 193 -1.13 4.40 24.01
CA PRO A 193 -0.37 3.32 23.41
C PRO A 193 -1.30 2.20 22.93
N ILE A 194 -1.06 1.68 21.72
CA ILE A 194 -1.75 0.51 21.16
C ILE A 194 -0.75 -0.41 20.48
N ARG A 195 -1.03 -1.72 20.50
CA ARG A 195 -0.26 -2.74 19.77
C ARG A 195 -1.13 -3.33 18.68
N ILE A 196 -0.70 -3.20 17.43
CA ILE A 196 -1.46 -3.63 16.26
C ILE A 196 -0.80 -4.88 15.67
N GLY A 197 -1.47 -6.02 15.76
CA GLY A 197 -1.02 -7.26 15.14
C GLY A 197 -1.48 -7.36 13.69
N ILE A 198 -0.55 -7.63 12.76
CA ILE A 198 -0.84 -7.85 11.34
C ILE A 198 -0.29 -9.21 10.93
N ILE A 199 -1.15 -10.05 10.35
CA ILE A 199 -0.84 -11.40 9.87
C ILE A 199 -1.26 -11.50 8.39
N GLY A 200 -0.44 -12.15 7.57
CA GLY A 200 -0.66 -12.27 6.12
C GLY A 200 -0.81 -13.72 5.69
N PHE A 201 -1.53 -13.95 4.60
CA PHE A 201 -1.73 -15.28 4.01
C PHE A 201 -1.69 -15.20 2.50
N VAL A 202 -1.28 -16.29 1.86
CA VAL A 202 -1.30 -16.43 0.40
C VAL A 202 -2.09 -17.68 -0.01
N PRO A 203 -2.81 -17.71 -1.14
CA PRO A 203 -3.53 -18.90 -1.57
C PRO A 203 -2.60 -20.11 -1.75
N PRO A 204 -2.90 -21.30 -1.19
CA PRO A 204 -2.08 -22.50 -1.39
C PRO A 204 -1.91 -22.93 -2.86
N GLN A 205 -2.80 -22.46 -3.73
CA GLN A 205 -2.79 -22.73 -5.16
C GLN A 205 -1.57 -22.16 -5.89
N ILE A 206 -0.74 -21.32 -5.27
CA ILE A 206 0.58 -20.97 -5.79
C ILE A 206 1.43 -22.21 -6.11
N MET A 207 1.21 -23.32 -5.40
CA MET A 207 1.86 -24.61 -5.66
C MET A 207 1.44 -25.27 -6.98
N VAL A 208 0.38 -24.75 -7.62
CA VAL A 208 -0.15 -25.21 -8.91
C VAL A 208 0.08 -24.15 -9.99
N TRP A 209 -0.22 -22.88 -9.68
CA TRP A 209 -0.17 -21.79 -10.66
C TRP A 209 1.24 -21.40 -11.10
N ASP A 210 2.24 -21.56 -10.22
CA ASP A 210 3.64 -21.25 -10.52
C ASP A 210 4.48 -22.50 -10.86
N LEU A 211 3.83 -23.62 -11.20
CA LEU A 211 4.53 -24.79 -11.74
C LEU A 211 5.16 -24.43 -13.10
N LYS A 212 6.47 -24.61 -13.20
CA LYS A 212 7.21 -24.57 -14.46
C LYS A 212 7.31 -25.96 -15.07
#